data_AF-A0A970FLK0-F1
#
_entry.id   AF-A0A970FLK0-F1
#
_cell.length_a   1.000
_cell.length_b   1.000
_cell.length_c   1.000
_cell.angle_alpha   90.00
_cell.angle_beta   90.00
_cell.angle_gamma   90.00
#
_symmetry.space_group_name_H-M   'P 1'
#
loop_
_entity.id
_entity.type
_entity.pdbx_description
1 polymer ?
#
loop_
_entity_poly.entity_id
_entity_poly.type
_entity_poly.pdbx_seq_one_letter_code
_entity_poly.pdbx_strand_id
1 'polypeptide(L)'
;MDLKLIDEFRRRTNSSYEEARYYLERFNGDLLEAIIAYERENLSYQKVPYRKNGFVKSLIRLVQKLFDIKLIIIEKNGRVFNVPIILPLVLLPVWYILLILAVIMWVIGYRFTIKDIPDPNIDIETFINKIKNKSNGW
;
A
#
# COMPACT_ATOMS: atom_id res chain seq x y z
N MET A 1 21.48 15.00 38.42
CA MET A 1 21.43 14.35 37.11
C MET A 1 22.00 15.32 36.07
N ASP A 2 22.89 14.86 35.17
CA ASP A 2 23.61 15.74 34.24
C ASP A 2 22.84 15.93 32.93
N LEU A 3 22.71 17.18 32.47
CA LEU A 3 22.01 17.53 31.23
C LEU A 3 22.70 16.91 30.00
N LYS A 4 24.02 16.78 30.04
CA LYS A 4 24.83 16.21 28.95
C LYS A 4 24.48 14.74 28.67
N LEU A 5 24.20 13.98 29.73
CA LEU A 5 23.78 12.57 29.63
C LEU A 5 22.39 12.44 28.99
N ILE A 6 21.48 13.34 29.35
CA ILE A 6 20.12 13.40 28.80
C ILE A 6 20.16 13.79 27.31
N ASP A 7 20.99 14.76 26.94
CA ASP A 7 21.19 15.15 25.54
C ASP A 7 21.80 14.02 24.70
N GLU A 8 22.80 13.31 25.24
CA GLU A 8 23.43 12.17 24.54
C GLU A 8 22.45 11.01 24.35
N PHE A 9 21.64 10.71 25.37
CA PHE A 9 20.56 9.73 25.27
C PHE A 9 19.59 10.09 24.15
N ARG A 10 19.07 11.31 24.18
CA ARG A 10 18.12 11.82 23.18
C ARG A 10 18.71 11.83 21.77
N ARG A 11 19.99 12.18 21.62
CA ARG A 11 20.69 12.17 20.33
C ARG A 11 20.75 10.77 19.71
N ARG A 12 20.82 9.72 20.54
CA ARG A 12 20.91 8.32 20.08
C ARG A 12 19.55 7.66 19.87
N THR A 13 18.55 8.00 20.68
CA THR A 13 17.24 7.31 20.69
C THR A 13 16.10 8.13 20.12
N ASN A 14 16.31 9.43 19.87
CA ASN A 14 15.28 10.41 19.50
C ASN A 14 14.10 10.50 20.50
N SER A 15 14.34 10.17 21.76
CA SER A 15 13.37 10.23 22.84
C SER A 15 13.08 11.67 23.31
N SER A 16 12.02 11.85 24.09
CA SER A 16 11.76 13.13 24.76
C SER A 16 12.71 13.38 25.93
N TYR A 17 12.88 14.63 26.35
CA TYR A 17 13.67 14.98 27.54
C TYR A 17 13.14 14.29 28.81
N GLU A 18 11.83 14.13 28.92
CA GLU A 18 11.18 13.46 30.05
C GLU A 18 11.45 11.96 30.05
N GLU A 19 11.34 11.30 28.89
CA GLU A 19 11.69 9.89 28.73
C GLU A 19 13.17 9.66 29.04
N ALA A 20 14.06 10.43 28.42
CA ALA A 20 15.50 10.33 28.66
C ALA A 20 15.83 10.49 30.15
N ARG A 21 15.24 11.47 30.83
CA ARG A 21 15.41 11.66 32.27
C ARG A 21 14.89 10.47 33.08
N TYR A 22 13.70 9.96 32.77
CA TYR A 22 13.09 8.84 33.46
C TYR A 22 13.93 7.57 33.38
N TYR A 23 14.37 7.18 32.17
CA TYR A 23 15.20 5.98 31.99
C TYR A 23 16.55 6.15 32.65
N LEU A 24 17.20 7.30 32.50
CA LEU A 24 18.49 7.51 33.14
C LEU A 24 18.38 7.56 34.68
N GLU A 25 17.30 8.09 35.26
CA GLU A 25 17.07 8.03 36.72
C GLU A 25 16.84 6.59 37.19
N ARG A 26 16.10 5.79 36.44
CA ARG A 26 15.83 4.37 36.73
C ARG A 26 17.09 3.51 36.74
N PHE A 27 18.06 3.84 35.89
CA PHE A 27 19.34 3.12 35.77
C PHE A 27 20.51 3.88 36.42
N ASN A 28 20.24 4.78 37.38
CA ASN A 28 21.26 5.52 38.15
C ASN A 28 22.30 6.28 37.29
N GLY A 29 21.91 6.72 36.10
CA GLY A 29 22.76 7.43 35.14
C GLY A 29 23.60 6.53 34.23
N ASP A 30 23.37 5.21 34.23
CA ASP A 30 23.93 4.31 33.21
C ASP A 30 23.25 4.55 31.86
N LEU A 31 23.96 5.26 30.98
CA LEU A 31 23.48 5.62 29.65
C LEU A 31 23.19 4.38 28.78
N LEU A 32 24.04 3.36 28.86
CA LEU A 32 23.93 2.20 28.00
C LEU A 32 22.74 1.34 28.40
N GLU A 33 22.62 1.02 29.68
CA GLU A 33 21.52 0.21 30.20
C GLU A 33 20.17 0.92 30.01
N ALA A 34 20.15 2.25 30.20
CA ALA A 34 18.97 3.06 29.96
C ALA A 34 18.52 3.02 28.48
N ILE A 35 19.48 3.08 27.53
CA ILE A 35 19.17 3.00 26.10
C ILE A 35 18.65 1.61 25.74
N ILE A 36 19.28 0.54 26.25
CA ILE A 36 18.85 -0.85 26.00
C ILE A 36 17.42 -1.07 26.51
N ALA A 37 17.13 -0.59 27.72
CA ALA A 37 15.79 -0.70 28.31
C ALA A 37 14.76 0.11 27.49
N TYR A 38 15.11 1.32 27.08
CA TYR A 38 14.28 2.14 26.21
C TYR A 38 14.02 1.46 24.87
N GLU A 39 15.03 0.93 24.20
CA GLU A 39 14.86 0.22 22.93
C GLU A 39 14.00 -1.02 23.09
N ARG A 40 14.25 -1.84 24.13
CA ARG A 40 13.45 -3.04 24.40
C ARG A 40 11.97 -2.69 24.62
N GLU A 41 11.67 -1.62 25.34
CA GLU A 41 10.29 -1.18 25.60
C GLU A 41 9.68 -0.45 24.38
N ASN A 42 10.47 0.33 23.64
CA ASN A 42 10.01 1.22 22.58
C ASN A 42 9.98 0.56 21.17
N LEU A 43 10.69 -0.56 20.97
CA LEU A 43 10.55 -1.39 19.76
C LEU A 43 9.12 -1.97 19.63
N SER A 44 8.40 -2.16 20.75
CA SER A 44 6.98 -2.53 20.74
C SER A 44 6.05 -1.32 20.51
N TYR A 45 6.56 -0.10 20.65
CA TYR A 45 5.84 1.17 20.58
C TYR A 45 6.27 2.02 19.39
N GLN A 46 6.56 1.41 18.22
CA GLN A 46 6.39 2.13 16.96
C GLN A 46 4.90 2.47 16.77
N LYS A 47 4.43 3.50 17.49
CA LYS A 47 3.28 4.29 17.08
C LYS A 47 3.66 4.91 15.75
N VAL A 48 3.31 4.25 14.65
CA VAL A 48 3.04 4.95 13.39
C VAL A 48 2.24 6.19 13.77
N PRO A 49 2.77 7.41 13.61
CA PRO A 49 2.03 8.59 13.99
C PRO A 49 0.83 8.62 13.05
N TYR A 50 -0.34 8.27 13.57
CA TYR A 50 -1.62 8.35 12.89
C TYR A 50 -2.02 9.83 12.75
N ARG A 51 -1.16 10.62 12.11
CA ARG A 51 -1.41 12.02 11.79
C ARG A 51 -2.15 12.09 10.47
N LYS A 52 -3.44 11.70 10.45
CA LYS A 52 -4.40 12.19 9.43
C LYS A 52 -5.87 11.84 9.68
N ASN A 53 -6.40 12.04 10.88
CA ASN A 53 -7.86 11.94 11.08
C ASN A 53 -8.68 13.01 10.32
N GLY A 54 -8.08 14.12 9.89
CA GLY A 54 -8.79 15.14 9.10
C GLY A 54 -8.95 14.77 7.62
N PHE A 55 -7.85 14.50 6.92
CA PHE A 55 -7.88 14.24 5.48
C PHE A 55 -8.39 12.85 5.13
N VAL A 56 -8.03 11.80 5.90
CA VAL A 56 -8.50 10.44 5.62
C VAL A 56 -10.01 10.34 5.88
N LYS A 57 -10.52 10.97 6.94
CA LYS A 57 -11.97 11.05 7.20
C LYS A 57 -12.72 11.85 6.13
N SER A 58 -12.08 12.85 5.52
CA SER A 58 -12.66 13.59 4.39
C SER A 58 -12.60 12.77 3.09
N LEU A 59 -11.53 12.03 2.82
CA LEU A 59 -11.43 11.10 1.69
C LEU A 59 -12.46 9.96 1.79
N ILE A 60 -12.58 9.33 2.96
CA ILE A 60 -13.58 8.28 3.21
C ILE A 60 -14.99 8.82 2.96
N ARG A 61 -15.30 10.04 3.42
CA ARG A 61 -16.60 10.68 3.15
C ARG A 61 -16.83 10.99 1.67
N LEU A 62 -15.80 11.38 0.93
CA LEU A 62 -15.90 11.64 -0.51
C LEU A 62 -16.07 10.34 -1.30
N VAL A 63 -15.32 9.28 -0.97
CA VAL A 63 -15.46 7.95 -1.59
C VAL A 63 -16.86 7.38 -1.34
N GLN A 64 -17.37 7.49 -0.11
CA GLN A 64 -18.71 7.03 0.23
C GLN A 64 -19.78 7.82 -0.54
N LYS A 65 -19.64 9.14 -0.66
CA LYS A 65 -20.52 9.96 -1.51
C LYS A 65 -20.41 9.60 -3.00
N LEU A 66 -19.22 9.28 -3.51
CA LEU A 66 -19.01 8.90 -4.92
C LEU A 66 -19.61 7.52 -5.26
N PHE A 67 -19.60 6.58 -4.30
CA PHE A 67 -20.24 5.26 -4.46
C PHE A 67 -21.76 5.37 -4.59
N ASP A 68 -22.39 6.33 -3.92
CA ASP A 68 -23.82 6.58 -4.00
C ASP A 68 -24.25 7.28 -5.30
N ILE A 69 -23.31 7.87 -6.07
CA ILE A 69 -23.62 8.47 -7.37
C ILE A 69 -23.81 7.34 -8.39
N LYS A 70 -25.07 6.91 -8.52
CA LYS A 70 -25.53 6.01 -9.56
C LYS A 70 -25.63 6.80 -10.87
N LEU A 71 -24.65 6.62 -11.76
CA LEU A 71 -24.72 7.21 -13.10
C LEU A 71 -25.70 6.37 -13.92
N ILE A 72 -26.96 6.79 -13.95
CA ILE A 72 -28.01 6.15 -14.74
C ILE A 72 -27.76 6.50 -16.21
N ILE A 73 -27.01 5.64 -16.90
CA ILE A 73 -26.88 5.75 -18.36
C ILE A 73 -28.13 5.10 -18.95
N ILE A 74 -29.11 5.91 -19.32
CA ILE A 74 -30.29 5.46 -20.06
C ILE A 74 -29.85 5.24 -21.50
N GLU A 75 -29.47 4.00 -21.83
CA GLU A 75 -29.33 3.60 -23.22
C GLU A 75 -30.72 3.49 -23.86
N LYS A 76 -30.84 3.80 -25.17
CA LYS A 76 -32.08 3.81 -25.97
C LYS A 76 -32.92 2.51 -25.92
N ASN A 77 -32.40 1.44 -25.30
CA ASN A 77 -32.98 0.10 -25.21
C ASN A 77 -33.56 -0.25 -23.80
N GLY A 78 -33.66 0.71 -22.88
CA GLY A 78 -34.37 0.54 -21.61
C GLY A 78 -33.67 -0.33 -20.55
N ARG A 79 -32.43 -0.79 -20.79
CA ARG A 79 -31.62 -1.49 -19.79
C ARG A 79 -30.81 -0.52 -18.95
N VAL A 80 -31.25 -0.33 -17.72
CA VAL A 80 -30.58 0.48 -16.70
C VAL A 80 -29.34 -0.25 -16.18
N PHE A 81 -28.16 0.10 -16.69
CA PHE A 81 -26.89 -0.39 -16.15
C PHE A 81 -26.41 0.53 -15.03
N ASN A 82 -26.40 0.02 -13.79
CA ASN A 82 -25.90 0.72 -12.62
C ASN A 82 -24.36 0.62 -12.57
N VAL A 83 -23.66 1.54 -13.22
CA VAL A 83 -22.19 1.60 -13.13
C VAL A 83 -21.79 2.68 -12.13
N PRO A 84 -21.14 2.33 -11.00
CA PRO A 84 -20.69 3.32 -10.03
C PRO A 84 -19.53 4.14 -10.61
N ILE A 85 -19.58 5.47 -10.46
CA ILE A 85 -18.58 6.42 -11.01
C ILE A 85 -17.16 6.17 -10.45
N ILE A 86 -17.07 5.48 -9.31
CA ILE A 86 -15.80 5.04 -8.74
C ILE A 86 -15.00 4.15 -9.71
N LEU A 87 -15.68 3.35 -10.55
CA LEU A 87 -15.04 2.39 -11.43
C LEU A 87 -14.16 3.07 -12.49
N PRO A 88 -14.67 4.04 -13.31
CA PRO A 88 -13.81 4.76 -14.25
C PRO A 88 -12.75 5.64 -13.55
N LEU A 89 -13.07 6.20 -12.37
CA LEU A 89 -12.12 7.06 -11.63
C LEU A 89 -10.93 6.26 -11.08
N VAL A 90 -11.14 5.02 -10.63
CA VAL A 90 -10.08 4.10 -10.19
C VAL A 90 -9.31 3.54 -11.39
N LEU A 91 -9.94 3.39 -12.55
CA LEU A 91 -9.28 2.89 -13.76
C LEU A 91 -8.29 3.91 -14.35
N LEU A 92 -8.56 5.21 -14.23
CA LEU A 92 -7.70 6.29 -14.75
C LEU A 92 -6.23 6.21 -14.28
N PRO A 93 -5.92 6.15 -12.97
CA PRO A 93 -4.53 6.06 -12.49
C PRO A 93 -3.79 4.79 -12.94
N VAL A 94 -4.50 3.67 -13.17
CA VAL A 94 -3.90 2.41 -13.64
C VAL A 94 -3.24 2.59 -15.01
N TRP A 95 -3.83 3.41 -15.89
CA TRP A 95 -3.27 3.68 -17.21
C TRP A 95 -1.97 4.50 -17.14
N TYR A 96 -1.87 5.47 -16.21
CA TYR A 96 -0.65 6.23 -15.98
C TYR A 96 0.47 5.38 -15.37
N ILE A 97 0.14 4.44 -14.48
CA ILE A 97 1.11 3.48 -13.92
C ILE A 97 1.74 2.65 -15.05
N LEU A 98 0.91 2.22 -16.01
CA LEU A 98 1.36 1.45 -17.16
C LEU A 98 2.26 2.29 -18.10
N LEU A 99 1.95 3.58 -18.27
CA LEU A 99 2.76 4.53 -19.04
C LEU A 99 4.12 4.81 -18.36
N ILE A 100 4.13 5.02 -17.04
CA ILE A 100 5.37 5.19 -16.26
C ILE A 100 6.24 3.93 -16.35
N LEU A 101 5.64 2.74 -16.22
CA LEU A 101 6.33 1.48 -16.40
C LEU A 101 6.95 1.39 -17.79
N ALA A 102 6.21 1.76 -18.85
CA ALA A 102 6.72 1.79 -20.21
C ALA A 102 7.90 2.77 -20.41
N VAL A 103 7.85 3.95 -19.76
CA VAL A 103 8.96 4.93 -19.81
C VAL A 103 10.20 4.39 -19.09
N ILE A 104 10.05 3.78 -17.92
CA ILE A 104 11.15 3.13 -17.18
C ILE A 104 11.80 2.05 -18.06
N MET A 105 10.97 1.26 -18.71
CA MET A 105 11.37 0.18 -19.61
C MET A 105 12.12 0.69 -20.84
N TRP A 106 11.73 1.85 -21.37
CA TRP A 106 12.41 2.54 -22.46
C TRP A 106 13.79 3.06 -22.03
N VAL A 107 13.90 3.67 -20.84
CA VAL A 107 15.17 4.21 -20.30
C VAL A 107 16.19 3.11 -20.01
N ILE A 108 15.74 1.97 -19.50
CA ILE A 108 16.63 0.84 -19.19
C ILE A 108 17.09 0.11 -20.47
N GLY A 109 16.53 0.45 -21.63
CA GLY A 109 16.89 -0.20 -22.89
C GLY A 109 16.53 -1.68 -22.90
N TYR A 110 15.46 -2.05 -22.18
CA TYR A 110 14.91 -3.40 -22.26
C TYR A 110 14.53 -3.66 -23.71
N ARG A 111 15.30 -4.51 -24.38
CA ARG A 111 14.95 -4.98 -25.71
C ARG A 111 13.79 -5.95 -25.54
N PHE A 112 12.60 -5.54 -25.93
CA PHE A 112 11.44 -6.44 -26.11
C PHE A 112 11.75 -7.40 -27.25
N THR A 113 12.58 -8.40 -26.97
CA THR A 113 12.72 -9.55 -27.85
C THR A 113 11.52 -10.44 -27.56
N ILE A 114 10.41 -10.11 -28.23
CA ILE A 114 9.26 -11.01 -28.39
C ILE A 114 9.82 -12.23 -29.11
N LYS A 115 10.15 -13.28 -28.35
CA LYS A 115 10.42 -14.59 -28.92
C LYS A 115 9.08 -15.27 -29.02
N ASP A 116 8.60 -15.45 -30.23
CA ASP A 116 7.67 -16.54 -30.50
C ASP A 116 8.41 -17.80 -30.06
N ILE A 117 7.93 -18.44 -29.00
CA ILE A 117 8.30 -19.80 -28.68
C ILE A 117 7.32 -20.62 -29.52
N PRO A 118 7.70 -21.14 -30.70
CA PRO A 118 6.93 -22.19 -31.33
C PRO A 118 7.08 -23.39 -30.40
N ASP A 119 6.14 -23.54 -29.48
CA ASP A 119 5.91 -24.81 -28.81
C ASP A 119 4.93 -25.59 -29.70
N PRO A 120 5.39 -26.58 -30.49
CA PRO A 120 4.53 -27.37 -31.36
C PRO A 120 3.62 -28.34 -30.61
N ASN A 121 3.57 -28.31 -29.27
CA ASN A 121 2.88 -29.33 -28.50
C ASN A 121 2.05 -28.79 -27.31
N ILE A 122 1.50 -27.58 -27.44
CA ILE A 122 0.41 -27.13 -26.56
C ILE A 122 -0.89 -27.35 -27.33
N ASP A 123 -1.43 -28.57 -27.24
CA ASP A 123 -2.73 -28.95 -27.82
C ASP A 123 -3.87 -28.17 -27.13
N ILE A 124 -4.13 -26.96 -27.61
CA ILE A 124 -5.26 -26.10 -27.20
C ILE A 124 -6.59 -26.87 -27.32
N GLU A 125 -6.66 -27.82 -28.26
CA GLU A 125 -7.82 -28.69 -28.47
C GLU A 125 -8.15 -29.56 -27.24
N THR A 126 -7.15 -30.05 -26.50
CA THR A 126 -7.40 -30.82 -25.27
C THR A 126 -7.94 -29.94 -24.14
N PHE A 127 -7.49 -28.69 -24.04
CA PHE A 127 -7.98 -27.73 -23.05
C PHE A 127 -9.42 -27.30 -23.33
N ILE A 128 -9.76 -27.06 -24.60
CA ILE A 128 -11.12 -26.72 -25.03
C ILE A 128 -12.07 -27.89 -24.76
N ASN A 129 -11.66 -29.12 -25.08
CA ASN A 129 -12.49 -30.30 -24.86
C ASN A 129 -12.74 -30.59 -23.37
N LYS A 130 -11.75 -30.34 -22.49
CA LYS A 130 -11.90 -30.51 -21.04
C LYS A 130 -12.89 -29.51 -20.43
N ILE A 131 -12.90 -28.27 -20.93
CA ILE A 131 -13.83 -27.23 -20.46
C ILE A 131 -15.25 -27.48 -21.00
N LYS A 132 -15.37 -27.84 -22.28
CA LYS A 132 -16.66 -28.13 -22.91
C LYS A 132 -17.37 -29.32 -22.25
N ASN A 133 -16.63 -30.38 -21.93
CA ASN A 133 -17.22 -31.55 -21.30
C ASN A 133 -17.61 -31.30 -19.83
N LYS A 134 -16.91 -30.38 -19.13
CA LYS A 134 -17.27 -29.97 -17.76
C LYS A 134 -18.49 -29.04 -17.72
N SER A 135 -18.74 -28.29 -18.79
CA SER A 135 -19.90 -27.40 -18.93
C SER A 135 -21.19 -28.13 -19.32
N ASN A 136 -21.10 -29.32 -19.93
CA ASN A 136 -22.26 -30.08 -20.40
C ASN A 136 -22.72 -31.17 -19.41
N GLY A 137 -22.16 -31.19 -18.20
CA GLY A 137 -22.46 -32.17 -17.14
C GLY A 137 -23.27 -31.61 -15.96
N TRP A 138 -23.94 -30.47 -16.13
CA TRP A 138 -24.87 -29.88 -15.17
C TRP A 138 -26.20 -29.54 -15.85
#